data_AF-A0A9W9TIH2-F1
#
_entry.id   AF-A0A9W9TIH2-F1
#
_cell.length_a   1.000
_cell.length_b   1.000
_cell.length_c   1.000
_cell.angle_alpha   90.00
_cell.angle_beta   90.00
_cell.angle_gamma   90.00
#
_symmetry.space_group_name_H-M   'P 1'
#
loop_
_entity.id
_entity.type
_entity.pdbx_description
1 polymer ?
#
loop_
_entity_poly.entity_id
_entity_poly.type
_entity_poly.pdbx_seq_one_letter_code
_entity_poly.pdbx_strand_id
1 'polypeptide(L)'
;MNAPGEPKPIPAYYACYLLRSTVRHASLYIGSTPNPIRRLAQHNGDAKGGAKRTSRDKLRPWEMVLVVEGFMSRVGALQFEWAWQHSDRSRHTNPGNDANGDDDSGLAKPGIKSRSSRARRSLTAHLEDLHTLLRSTYFSNWQLRIRFFCADVYRVWKIWNERVDARLPDSTIILDGDCPVQQGDCRRVGNIQSLSTDYTPLESYLEKSMFLLQDAEDLRCQICKSAVTPDVEQIVVCPKPSCRSANHLLCLSAQFLTDLDDPQALIPTHGTCPTCKEAVQWPTMMQELSLRNRAEKEARTILHRKEKRERKEAAQPPPAESRKKTSAREPSIEPASILIGSDPALEDDWCDREDLQSDTEHGVQRTKASEPCSKMEIVIEDSDWDDAELIE
;
A
#
# COMPACT_ATOMS: atom_id res chain seq x y z
N MET A 1 13.80 17.09 3.47
CA MET A 1 14.33 16.99 2.10
C MET A 1 15.53 16.07 2.14
N ASN A 2 15.33 14.80 1.78
CA ASN A 2 16.40 13.82 1.63
C ASN A 2 17.15 14.13 0.33
N ALA A 3 18.43 13.78 0.25
CA ALA A 3 19.20 13.99 -0.97
C ALA A 3 18.63 13.13 -2.12
N PRO A 4 18.67 13.61 -3.39
CA PRO A 4 18.27 12.80 -4.53
C PRO A 4 19.13 11.53 -4.59
N GLY A 5 18.48 10.36 -4.53
CA GLY A 5 19.12 9.04 -4.54
C GLY A 5 19.13 8.28 -3.22
N GLU A 6 18.74 8.87 -2.10
CA GLU A 6 18.62 8.13 -0.84
C GLU A 6 17.37 7.22 -0.83
N PRO A 7 17.49 5.96 -0.37
CA PRO A 7 16.35 5.04 -0.34
C PRO A 7 15.28 5.57 0.62
N LYS A 8 14.04 5.64 0.15
CA LYS A 8 12.89 6.02 0.97
C LYS A 8 12.62 4.96 2.06
N PRO A 9 12.01 5.33 3.21
CA PRO A 9 11.53 4.37 4.18
C PRO A 9 10.43 3.48 3.59
N ILE A 10 10.21 2.31 4.17
CA ILE A 10 9.11 1.43 3.81
C ILE A 10 7.81 2.14 4.19
N PRO A 11 6.82 2.26 3.29
CA PRO A 11 5.60 2.99 3.55
C PRO A 11 4.81 2.37 4.71
N ALA A 12 4.12 3.22 5.49
CA ALA A 12 3.17 2.80 6.52
C ALA A 12 2.08 1.89 5.94
N TYR A 13 1.53 2.33 4.81
CA TYR A 13 0.51 1.63 4.07
C TYR A 13 0.71 1.85 2.58
N TYR A 14 0.55 0.78 1.81
CA TYR A 14 0.45 0.85 0.36
C TYR A 14 -0.39 -0.32 -0.13
N ALA A 15 -1.29 -0.06 -1.07
CA ALA A 15 -2.20 -1.05 -1.59
C ALA A 15 -2.45 -0.92 -3.10
N CYS A 16 -2.76 -2.06 -3.72
CA CYS A 16 -3.47 -2.10 -4.99
C CYS A 16 -4.96 -2.32 -4.71
N TYR A 17 -5.84 -1.80 -5.54
CA TYR A 17 -7.28 -1.85 -5.30
C TYR A 17 -8.07 -2.13 -6.57
N LEU A 18 -9.28 -2.68 -6.38
CA LEU A 18 -10.29 -2.78 -7.42
C LEU A 18 -11.46 -1.86 -7.06
N LEU A 19 -11.80 -0.96 -7.97
CA LEU A 19 -13.01 -0.17 -7.92
C LEU A 19 -14.10 -0.80 -8.78
N ARG A 20 -15.34 -0.60 -8.33
CA ARG A 20 -16.56 -0.88 -9.07
C ARG A 20 -17.42 0.36 -9.09
N SER A 21 -18.06 0.65 -10.22
CA SER A 21 -19.11 1.66 -10.28
C SER A 21 -20.38 1.10 -9.65
N THR A 22 -20.97 1.83 -8.71
CA THR A 22 -22.27 1.48 -8.09
C THR A 22 -23.44 1.62 -9.07
N VAL A 23 -23.30 2.47 -10.11
CA VAL A 23 -24.30 2.65 -11.17
C VAL A 23 -24.24 1.51 -12.18
N ARG A 24 -23.02 1.06 -12.52
CA ARG A 24 -22.80 -0.02 -13.49
C ARG A 24 -21.73 -0.97 -12.98
N HIS A 25 -22.15 -2.06 -12.35
CA HIS A 25 -21.23 -3.03 -11.71
C HIS A 25 -20.25 -3.70 -12.68
N ALA A 26 -20.52 -3.70 -13.99
CA ALA A 26 -19.58 -4.15 -15.02
C ALA A 26 -18.44 -3.15 -15.31
N SER A 27 -18.51 -1.92 -14.81
CA SER A 27 -17.44 -0.93 -14.93
C SER A 27 -16.48 -1.09 -13.75
N LEU A 28 -15.28 -1.58 -14.06
CA LEU A 28 -14.22 -1.84 -13.10
C LEU A 28 -12.98 -0.99 -13.40
N TYR A 29 -12.20 -0.70 -12.36
CA TYR A 29 -10.94 0.03 -12.46
C TYR A 29 -9.95 -0.50 -11.43
N ILE A 30 -8.71 -0.76 -11.84
CA ILE A 30 -7.61 -1.18 -10.97
C ILE A 30 -6.65 -0.01 -10.82
N GLY A 31 -6.16 0.22 -9.60
CA GLY A 31 -5.08 1.16 -9.37
C GLY A 31 -4.30 0.86 -8.10
N SER A 32 -3.28 1.67 -7.81
CA SER A 32 -2.55 1.63 -6.54
C SER A 32 -2.57 2.98 -5.80
N THR A 33 -2.43 2.92 -4.47
CA THR A 33 -2.41 4.11 -3.61
C THR A 33 -1.81 3.83 -2.23
N PRO A 34 -1.07 4.79 -1.64
CA PRO A 34 -0.73 4.77 -0.21
C PRO A 34 -1.88 5.24 0.69
N ASN A 35 -2.90 5.91 0.14
CA ASN A 35 -4.04 6.42 0.91
C ASN A 35 -5.36 6.12 0.17
N PRO A 36 -6.04 5.01 0.50
CA PRO A 36 -7.30 4.62 -0.14
C PRO A 36 -8.43 5.61 0.08
N ILE A 37 -8.49 6.24 1.27
CA ILE A 37 -9.53 7.20 1.66
C ILE A 37 -9.51 8.40 0.72
N ARG A 38 -8.33 9.02 0.59
CA ARG A 38 -8.12 10.15 -0.31
C ARG A 38 -8.36 9.74 -1.76
N ARG A 39 -7.85 8.57 -2.18
CA ARG A 39 -7.96 8.13 -3.58
C ARG A 39 -9.40 7.86 -4.00
N LEU A 40 -10.23 7.29 -3.13
CA LEU A 40 -11.65 7.07 -3.42
C LEU A 40 -12.38 8.39 -3.63
N ALA A 41 -12.13 9.40 -2.77
CA ALA A 41 -12.68 10.75 -2.93
C ALA A 41 -12.26 11.40 -4.26
N GLN A 42 -11.02 11.19 -4.70
CA GLN A 42 -10.55 11.66 -6.01
C GLN A 42 -11.31 11.04 -7.18
N HIS A 43 -11.57 9.73 -7.14
CA HIS A 43 -12.36 9.06 -8.18
C HIS A 43 -13.81 9.53 -8.22
N ASN A 44 -14.40 9.82 -7.06
CA ASN A 44 -15.77 10.33 -6.94
C ASN A 44 -15.92 11.83 -7.24
N GLY A 45 -14.81 12.56 -7.38
CA GLY A 45 -14.83 13.99 -7.70
C GLY A 45 -14.92 14.90 -6.47
N ASP A 46 -14.90 14.34 -5.27
CA ASP A 46 -14.86 15.08 -4.00
C ASP A 46 -13.49 15.72 -3.74
N ALA A 47 -12.44 15.22 -4.41
CA ALA A 47 -11.08 15.75 -4.36
C ALA A 47 -10.45 15.81 -5.75
N LYS A 48 -9.48 16.71 -5.95
CA LYS A 48 -8.73 16.83 -7.21
C LYS A 48 -7.76 15.66 -7.40
N GLY A 49 -7.50 15.27 -8.65
CA GLY A 49 -6.51 14.23 -9.01
C GLY A 49 -7.08 12.84 -9.30
N GLY A 50 -8.36 12.73 -9.66
CA GLY A 50 -8.96 11.48 -10.11
C GLY A 50 -8.52 11.07 -11.52
N ALA A 51 -8.47 9.76 -11.79
CA ALA A 51 -8.11 9.24 -13.11
C ALA A 51 -9.15 9.62 -14.19
N LYS A 52 -8.69 9.91 -15.42
CA LYS A 52 -9.54 10.25 -16.58
C LYS A 52 -10.62 9.18 -16.83
N ARG A 53 -10.28 7.88 -16.70
CA ARG A 53 -11.23 6.78 -16.88
C ARG A 53 -12.40 6.79 -15.88
N THR A 54 -12.17 7.36 -14.69
CA THR A 54 -13.15 7.43 -13.60
C THR A 54 -13.88 8.77 -13.51
N SER A 55 -13.57 9.73 -14.40
CA SER A 55 -14.13 11.09 -14.34
C SER A 55 -15.58 11.19 -14.82
N ARG A 56 -16.09 10.16 -15.50
CA ARG A 56 -17.45 10.16 -16.08
C ARG A 56 -18.51 10.13 -14.98
N ASP A 57 -19.30 11.19 -14.87
CA ASP A 57 -20.33 11.31 -13.83
C ASP A 57 -21.39 10.21 -13.88
N LYS A 58 -21.74 9.73 -15.08
CA LYS A 58 -22.68 8.58 -15.26
C LYS A 58 -22.18 7.27 -14.66
N LEU A 59 -20.91 7.17 -14.27
CA LEU A 59 -20.30 5.99 -13.64
C LEU A 59 -19.98 6.23 -12.16
N ARG A 60 -20.08 7.47 -11.68
CA ARG A 60 -19.94 7.78 -10.26
C ARG A 60 -21.27 7.52 -9.53
N PRO A 61 -21.24 7.17 -8.23
CA PRO A 61 -20.04 6.97 -7.42
C PRO A 61 -19.39 5.59 -7.63
N TRP A 62 -18.08 5.57 -7.43
CA TRP A 62 -17.24 4.39 -7.33
C TRP A 62 -17.17 3.93 -5.87
N GLU A 63 -17.11 2.61 -5.69
CA GLU A 63 -16.83 1.96 -4.43
C GLU A 63 -15.56 1.10 -4.56
N MET A 64 -14.78 1.01 -3.49
CA MET A 64 -13.60 0.16 -3.43
C MET A 64 -14.01 -1.21 -2.91
N VAL A 65 -14.12 -2.19 -3.80
CA VAL A 65 -14.68 -3.51 -3.45
C VAL A 65 -13.68 -4.42 -2.74
N LEU A 66 -12.39 -4.26 -3.05
CA LEU A 66 -11.30 -4.95 -2.37
C LEU A 66 -9.98 -4.17 -2.50
N VAL A 67 -9.08 -4.44 -1.57
CA VAL A 67 -7.68 -3.98 -1.60
C VAL A 67 -6.72 -5.13 -1.35
N VAL A 68 -5.56 -5.07 -1.98
CA VAL A 68 -4.39 -5.90 -1.68
C VAL A 68 -3.42 -5.01 -0.91
N GLU A 69 -3.22 -5.27 0.37
CA GLU A 69 -2.40 -4.49 1.30
C GLU A 69 -1.13 -5.24 1.71
N GLY A 70 -0.13 -4.51 2.20
CA GLY A 70 1.14 -5.08 2.72
C GLY A 70 2.36 -4.88 1.82
N PHE A 71 2.27 -4.04 0.79
CA PHE A 71 3.40 -3.73 -0.08
C PHE A 71 4.49 -2.96 0.68
N MET A 72 5.72 -3.48 0.64
CA MET A 72 6.87 -2.86 1.30
C MET A 72 7.56 -1.76 0.47
N SER A 73 7.07 -1.49 -0.75
CA SER A 73 7.57 -0.40 -1.58
C SER A 73 6.53 0.05 -2.60
N ARG A 74 6.61 1.32 -3.02
CA ARG A 74 5.82 1.86 -4.13
C ARG A 74 6.06 1.08 -5.42
N VAL A 75 7.33 0.79 -5.72
CA VAL A 75 7.71 0.08 -6.95
C VAL A 75 7.05 -1.31 -6.98
N GLY A 76 7.05 -2.02 -5.86
CA GLY A 76 6.42 -3.32 -5.78
C GLY A 76 4.90 -3.28 -5.98
N ALA A 77 4.23 -2.26 -5.43
CA ALA A 77 2.81 -2.04 -5.69
C ALA A 77 2.54 -1.72 -7.17
N LEU A 78 3.37 -0.88 -7.81
CA LEU A 78 3.21 -0.55 -9.23
C LEU A 78 3.44 -1.75 -10.15
N GLN A 79 4.41 -2.62 -9.83
CA GLN A 79 4.61 -3.87 -10.56
C GLN A 79 3.38 -4.78 -10.46
N PHE A 80 2.81 -4.91 -9.26
CA PHE A 80 1.61 -5.69 -9.04
C PHE A 80 0.39 -5.09 -9.77
N GLU A 81 0.19 -3.77 -9.67
CA GLU A 81 -0.87 -3.05 -10.38
C GLU A 81 -0.80 -3.30 -11.89
N TRP A 82 0.39 -3.12 -12.48
CA TRP A 82 0.60 -3.32 -13.90
C TRP A 82 0.29 -4.76 -14.32
N ALA A 83 0.79 -5.74 -13.56
CA ALA A 83 0.55 -7.15 -13.81
C ALA A 83 -0.93 -7.52 -13.72
N TRP A 84 -1.69 -6.85 -12.86
CA TRP A 84 -3.12 -7.08 -12.68
C TRP A 84 -3.97 -6.39 -13.76
N GLN A 85 -3.55 -5.22 -14.24
CA GLN A 85 -4.17 -4.53 -15.37
C GLN A 85 -3.91 -5.26 -16.70
N HIS A 86 -2.74 -5.88 -16.86
CA HIS A 86 -2.25 -6.48 -18.10
C HIS A 86 -1.93 -7.97 -17.96
N SER A 87 -2.88 -8.75 -17.43
CA SER A 87 -2.63 -10.18 -17.16
C SER A 87 -2.39 -11.03 -18.41
N ASP A 88 -2.77 -10.57 -19.60
CA ASP A 88 -2.43 -11.22 -20.87
C ASP A 88 -0.95 -11.07 -21.26
N ARG A 89 -0.28 -10.03 -20.75
CA ARG A 89 1.12 -9.69 -21.01
C ARG A 89 2.04 -9.97 -19.83
N SER A 90 1.47 -10.27 -18.67
CA SER A 90 2.23 -10.52 -17.47
C SER A 90 2.81 -11.93 -17.48
N ARG A 91 4.13 -12.02 -17.26
CA ARG A 91 4.84 -13.30 -17.11
C ARG A 91 4.37 -14.10 -15.89
N HIS A 92 3.72 -13.43 -14.94
CA HIS A 92 3.22 -14.05 -13.71
C HIS A 92 1.95 -14.89 -13.92
N THR A 93 1.23 -14.67 -15.03
CA THR A 93 -0.03 -15.34 -15.38
C THR A 93 0.11 -16.26 -16.59
N ASN A 94 1.16 -16.08 -17.42
CA ASN A 94 1.49 -17.00 -18.50
C ASN A 94 3.00 -17.35 -18.51
N PRO A 95 3.45 -18.29 -17.65
CA PRO A 95 4.85 -18.70 -17.57
C PRO A 95 5.36 -19.49 -18.80
N GLY A 96 4.48 -19.83 -19.76
CA GLY A 96 4.81 -20.66 -20.93
C GLY A 96 5.17 -19.88 -22.20
N ASN A 97 4.94 -18.57 -22.26
CA ASN A 97 5.15 -17.79 -23.49
C ASN A 97 6.61 -17.34 -23.71
N ASP A 98 7.47 -17.40 -22.69
CA ASP A 98 8.87 -16.97 -22.81
C ASP A 98 9.81 -18.09 -23.29
N ALA A 99 9.34 -19.34 -23.40
CA ALA A 99 10.13 -20.45 -23.95
C ALA A 99 10.23 -20.43 -25.48
N ASN A 100 9.33 -19.68 -26.14
CA ASN A 100 9.48 -19.29 -27.53
C ASN A 100 9.69 -17.78 -27.55
N GLY A 101 10.96 -17.35 -27.48
CA GLY A 101 11.37 -16.07 -28.02
C GLY A 101 11.13 -16.08 -29.53
N ASP A 102 9.87 -15.98 -29.94
CA ASP A 102 9.50 -15.75 -31.33
C ASP A 102 9.65 -14.26 -31.56
N ASP A 103 10.84 -13.90 -32.00
CA ASP A 103 11.11 -12.69 -32.75
C ASP A 103 10.21 -12.74 -34.01
N ASP A 104 8.97 -12.27 -33.89
CA ASP A 104 8.03 -12.09 -35.00
C ASP A 104 8.50 -10.95 -35.90
N SER A 105 9.62 -11.18 -36.56
CA SER A 105 10.00 -10.58 -37.83
C SER A 105 9.46 -11.43 -38.98
N GLY A 106 8.18 -11.83 -38.89
CA GLY A 106 7.46 -12.50 -39.96
C GLY A 106 6.69 -11.49 -40.82
N LEU A 107 7.07 -11.36 -42.10
CA LEU A 107 6.36 -10.56 -43.09
C LEU A 107 4.86 -10.94 -43.19
N ALA A 108 3.99 -10.22 -42.49
CA ALA A 108 2.56 -10.33 -42.63
C ALA A 108 2.06 -9.41 -43.77
N LYS A 109 1.42 -10.02 -44.77
CA LYS A 109 0.69 -9.36 -45.87
C LYS A 109 -0.32 -8.34 -45.31
N PRO A 110 -0.63 -7.25 -46.06
CA PRO A 110 -1.59 -6.24 -45.61
C PRO A 110 -3.02 -6.77 -45.73
N GLY A 111 -3.43 -7.58 -44.75
CA GLY A 111 -4.82 -7.91 -44.48
C GLY A 111 -5.36 -6.96 -43.42
N ILE A 112 -6.51 -6.36 -43.69
CA ILE A 112 -7.24 -5.46 -42.79
C ILE A 112 -7.35 -6.13 -41.41
N LYS A 113 -6.55 -5.66 -40.43
CA LYS A 113 -6.70 -6.05 -39.03
C LYS A 113 -7.99 -5.39 -38.55
N SER A 114 -9.07 -6.16 -38.49
CA SER A 114 -10.25 -5.79 -37.71
C SER A 114 -9.76 -5.49 -36.29
N ARG A 115 -9.84 -4.21 -35.86
CA ARG A 115 -9.63 -3.81 -34.47
C ARG A 115 -10.78 -4.39 -33.66
N SER A 116 -10.69 -5.67 -33.30
CA SER A 116 -11.55 -6.27 -32.29
C SER A 116 -11.37 -5.43 -31.03
N SER A 117 -12.37 -4.60 -30.75
CA SER A 117 -12.52 -3.88 -29.49
C SER A 117 -12.31 -4.90 -28.36
N ARG A 118 -11.26 -4.75 -27.55
CA ARG A 118 -11.02 -5.66 -26.43
C ARG A 118 -12.27 -5.66 -25.56
N ALA A 119 -12.92 -6.82 -25.50
CA ALA A 119 -14.07 -7.01 -24.65
C ALA A 119 -13.70 -6.63 -23.20
N ARG A 120 -14.58 -5.89 -22.53
CA ARG A 120 -14.35 -5.50 -21.13
C ARG A 120 -14.25 -6.76 -20.29
N ARG A 121 -13.18 -6.88 -19.51
CA ARG A 121 -12.95 -8.03 -18.65
C ARG A 121 -13.96 -8.03 -17.51
N SER A 122 -14.45 -9.22 -17.16
CA SER A 122 -15.46 -9.39 -16.11
C SER A 122 -14.83 -9.29 -14.72
N LEU A 123 -15.67 -9.10 -13.70
CA LEU A 123 -15.23 -9.16 -12.30
C LEU A 123 -14.55 -10.49 -11.99
N THR A 124 -15.14 -11.60 -12.44
CA THR A 124 -14.57 -12.94 -12.24
C THR A 124 -13.17 -13.03 -12.83
N ALA A 125 -12.96 -12.59 -14.07
CA ALA A 125 -11.64 -12.61 -14.71
C ALA A 125 -10.59 -11.83 -13.89
N HIS A 126 -10.93 -10.65 -13.37
CA HIS A 126 -10.01 -9.89 -12.51
C HIS A 126 -9.67 -10.60 -11.19
N LEU A 127 -10.62 -11.34 -10.61
CA LEU A 127 -10.41 -12.14 -9.41
C LEU A 127 -9.56 -13.40 -9.70
N GLU A 128 -9.75 -14.02 -10.86
CA GLU A 128 -8.93 -15.13 -11.35
C GLU A 128 -7.46 -14.71 -11.52
N ASP A 129 -7.22 -13.56 -12.16
CA ASP A 129 -5.86 -13.01 -12.29
C ASP A 129 -5.26 -12.71 -10.93
N LEU A 130 -6.03 -12.08 -10.04
CA LEU A 130 -5.57 -11.73 -8.69
C LEU A 130 -5.12 -12.98 -7.93
N HIS A 131 -5.90 -14.06 -8.00
CA HIS A 131 -5.55 -15.36 -7.39
C HIS A 131 -4.24 -15.91 -7.96
N THR A 132 -4.08 -15.83 -9.28
CA THR A 132 -2.88 -16.29 -9.98
C THR A 132 -1.65 -15.45 -9.60
N LEU A 133 -1.77 -14.12 -9.56
CA LEU A 133 -0.68 -13.22 -9.19
C LEU A 133 -0.18 -13.49 -7.78
N LEU A 134 -1.08 -13.65 -6.81
CA LEU A 134 -0.71 -13.93 -5.41
C LEU A 134 -0.02 -15.28 -5.21
N ARG A 135 -0.19 -16.20 -6.15
CA ARG A 135 0.46 -17.51 -6.17
C ARG A 135 1.71 -17.56 -7.04
N SER A 136 2.00 -16.49 -7.79
CA SER A 136 3.21 -16.43 -8.59
C SER A 136 4.45 -16.43 -7.69
N THR A 137 5.53 -17.05 -8.16
CA THR A 137 6.80 -17.19 -7.41
C THR A 137 7.37 -15.86 -6.91
N TYR A 138 7.04 -14.75 -7.59
CA TYR A 138 7.49 -13.42 -7.23
C TYR A 138 6.68 -12.83 -6.06
N PHE A 139 5.35 -12.82 -6.18
CA PHE A 139 4.47 -12.18 -5.19
C PHE A 139 4.10 -13.09 -4.02
N SER A 140 4.23 -14.42 -4.14
CA SER A 140 3.92 -15.37 -3.06
C SER A 140 4.81 -15.21 -1.83
N ASN A 141 6.04 -14.74 -2.03
CA ASN A 141 6.99 -14.48 -0.96
C ASN A 141 6.67 -13.20 -0.18
N TRP A 142 5.76 -12.37 -0.70
CA TRP A 142 5.35 -11.15 -0.04
C TRP A 142 4.17 -11.48 0.87
N GLN A 143 4.17 -10.92 2.08
CA GLN A 143 3.05 -11.07 3.03
C GLN A 143 1.87 -10.17 2.65
N LEU A 144 1.44 -10.25 1.40
CA LEU A 144 0.29 -9.52 0.90
C LEU A 144 -0.98 -10.10 1.51
N ARG A 145 -1.93 -9.22 1.82
CA ARG A 145 -3.23 -9.60 2.34
C ARG A 145 -4.31 -8.97 1.47
N ILE A 146 -5.38 -9.71 1.21
CA ILE A 146 -6.53 -9.22 0.47
C ILE A 146 -7.61 -8.87 1.48
N ARG A 147 -8.06 -7.63 1.47
CA ARG A 147 -9.20 -7.18 2.26
C ARG A 147 -10.40 -6.94 1.35
N PHE A 148 -11.48 -7.67 1.59
CA PHE A 148 -12.75 -7.51 0.89
C PHE A 148 -13.68 -6.59 1.69
N PHE A 149 -14.36 -5.67 0.98
CA PHE A 149 -15.37 -4.78 1.57
C PHE A 149 -16.80 -5.09 1.10
N CYS A 150 -16.93 -5.89 0.02
CA CYS A 150 -18.21 -6.23 -0.60
C CYS A 150 -18.43 -7.77 -0.59
N ALA A 151 -19.52 -8.21 0.02
CA ALA A 151 -19.84 -9.61 0.26
C ALA A 151 -20.17 -10.37 -1.02
N ASP A 152 -20.75 -9.69 -2.01
CA ASP A 152 -21.01 -10.26 -3.33
C ASP A 152 -19.70 -10.54 -4.10
N VAL A 153 -18.72 -9.63 -4.02
CA VAL A 153 -17.39 -9.84 -4.61
C VAL A 153 -16.65 -10.96 -3.89
N TYR A 154 -16.71 -11.00 -2.56
CA TYR A 154 -16.11 -12.09 -1.78
C TYR A 154 -16.74 -13.45 -2.11
N ARG A 155 -18.07 -13.52 -2.35
CA ARG A 155 -18.71 -14.78 -2.78
C ARG A 155 -18.15 -15.29 -4.10
N VAL A 156 -17.93 -14.41 -5.09
CA VAL A 156 -17.31 -14.79 -6.36
C VAL A 156 -15.88 -15.30 -6.15
N TRP A 157 -15.09 -14.59 -5.34
CA TRP A 157 -13.75 -15.02 -4.96
C TRP A 157 -13.74 -16.38 -4.26
N LYS A 158 -14.63 -16.60 -3.29
CA LYS A 158 -14.74 -17.84 -2.54
C LYS A 158 -15.02 -19.03 -3.45
N ILE A 159 -15.99 -18.89 -4.36
CA ILE A 159 -16.32 -19.94 -5.34
C ILE A 159 -15.11 -20.27 -6.21
N TRP A 160 -14.35 -19.27 -6.64
CA TRP A 160 -13.11 -19.51 -7.39
C TRP A 160 -12.05 -20.22 -6.55
N ASN A 161 -11.78 -19.73 -5.34
CA ASN A 161 -10.77 -20.29 -4.44
C ASN A 161 -11.08 -21.74 -4.02
N GLU A 162 -12.36 -22.13 -3.96
CA GLU A 162 -12.78 -23.51 -3.70
C GLU A 162 -12.60 -24.44 -4.90
N ARG A 163 -12.64 -23.91 -6.14
CA ARG A 163 -12.48 -24.67 -7.38
C ARG A 163 -11.03 -24.96 -7.74
N VAL A 164 -10.11 -24.09 -7.34
CA VAL A 164 -8.69 -24.20 -7.69
C VAL A 164 -7.98 -25.07 -6.66
N ASP A 165 -7.22 -26.07 -7.12
CA ASP A 165 -6.56 -27.08 -6.25
C ASP A 165 -5.54 -26.46 -5.28
N ALA A 166 -4.94 -25.34 -5.66
CA ALA A 166 -3.95 -24.63 -4.84
C ALA A 166 -4.60 -23.43 -4.15
N ARG A 167 -4.98 -23.66 -2.89
CA ARG A 167 -5.62 -22.67 -2.01
C ARG A 167 -4.60 -21.68 -1.46
N LEU A 168 -5.00 -20.42 -1.37
CA LEU A 168 -4.27 -19.41 -0.60
C LEU A 168 -4.49 -19.66 0.90
N PRO A 169 -3.49 -19.39 1.76
CA PRO A 169 -3.66 -19.47 3.21
C PRO A 169 -4.80 -18.58 3.69
N ASP A 170 -5.62 -19.07 4.63
CA ASP A 170 -6.75 -18.29 5.17
C ASP A 170 -6.29 -16.99 5.85
N SER A 171 -5.05 -16.95 6.34
CA SER A 171 -4.41 -15.75 6.91
C SER A 171 -4.18 -14.60 5.91
N THR A 172 -4.24 -14.90 4.61
CA THR A 172 -4.10 -13.89 3.53
C THR A 172 -5.39 -13.11 3.32
N ILE A 173 -6.54 -13.65 3.74
CA ILE A 173 -7.85 -13.06 3.45
C ILE A 173 -8.40 -12.35 4.69
N ILE A 174 -8.83 -11.10 4.52
CA ILE A 174 -9.46 -10.28 5.54
C ILE A 174 -10.86 -9.90 5.07
N LEU A 175 -11.87 -10.21 5.87
CA LEU A 175 -13.26 -9.86 5.59
C LEU A 175 -13.68 -8.61 6.35
N ASP A 176 -14.17 -7.62 5.62
CA ASP A 176 -14.54 -6.31 6.14
C ASP A 176 -15.80 -5.77 5.45
N GLY A 177 -16.23 -4.54 5.76
CA GLY A 177 -17.38 -3.95 5.07
C GLY A 177 -18.68 -4.69 5.40
N ASP A 178 -19.41 -5.10 4.38
CA ASP A 178 -20.63 -5.91 4.49
C ASP A 178 -20.34 -7.44 4.52
N CYS A 179 -19.06 -7.85 4.51
CA CYS A 179 -18.70 -9.27 4.48
C CYS A 179 -19.09 -10.00 5.78
N PRO A 180 -19.30 -11.34 5.73
CA PRO A 180 -19.55 -12.14 6.91
C PRO A 180 -18.43 -12.01 7.95
N VAL A 181 -18.80 -12.04 9.24
CA VAL A 181 -17.83 -11.96 10.33
C VAL A 181 -16.98 -13.24 10.33
N GLN A 182 -15.67 -13.07 10.11
CA GLN A 182 -14.71 -14.15 10.26
C GLN A 182 -14.41 -14.34 11.76
N GLN A 183 -14.57 -15.57 12.27
CA GLN A 183 -14.13 -15.90 13.62
C GLN A 183 -12.60 -16.01 13.61
N GLY A 184 -11.91 -14.95 14.05
CA GLY A 184 -10.45 -14.87 14.05
C GLY A 184 -9.95 -13.42 14.16
N ASP A 185 -8.73 -13.26 14.67
CA ASP A 185 -8.11 -12.04 15.21
C ASP A 185 -7.80 -10.91 14.18
N CYS A 186 -8.53 -10.84 13.07
CA CYS A 186 -8.42 -9.71 12.15
C CYS A 186 -9.28 -8.54 12.65
N ARG A 187 -8.62 -7.46 13.11
CA ARG A 187 -9.26 -6.17 13.41
C ARG A 187 -10.04 -5.67 12.19
N ARG A 188 -11.34 -5.95 12.18
CA ARG A 188 -12.30 -5.42 11.20
C ARG A 188 -12.37 -3.91 11.35
N VAL A 189 -12.13 -3.17 10.27
CA VAL A 189 -12.17 -1.70 10.28
C VAL A 189 -13.57 -1.17 9.99
N GLY A 190 -14.46 -1.98 9.43
CA GLY A 190 -15.82 -1.64 9.05
C GLY A 190 -15.92 -1.05 7.64
N ASN A 191 -15.10 -0.06 7.31
CA ASN A 191 -15.11 0.58 5.98
C ASN A 191 -13.72 1.11 5.61
N ILE A 192 -13.60 1.64 4.38
CA ILE A 192 -12.33 2.18 3.88
C ILE A 192 -11.85 3.39 4.70
N GLN A 193 -12.77 4.20 5.25
CA GLN A 193 -12.46 5.41 6.03
C GLN A 193 -11.78 5.09 7.37
N SER A 194 -11.96 3.88 7.87
CA SER A 194 -11.37 3.43 9.14
C SER A 194 -10.03 2.70 8.97
N LEU A 195 -9.48 2.62 7.75
CA LEU A 195 -8.13 2.11 7.54
C LEU A 195 -7.09 3.07 8.11
N SER A 196 -6.19 2.56 8.96
CA SER A 196 -4.99 3.29 9.35
C SER A 196 -3.99 3.23 8.20
N THR A 197 -3.75 4.39 7.59
CA THR A 197 -2.80 4.57 6.47
C THR A 197 -1.48 5.22 6.91
N ASP A 198 -1.37 5.54 8.19
CA ASP A 198 -0.25 6.24 8.82
C ASP A 198 0.57 5.31 9.71
N TYR A 199 1.69 5.81 10.22
CA TYR A 199 2.56 5.08 11.13
C TYR A 199 2.01 4.98 12.55
N THR A 200 0.76 5.37 12.81
CA THR A 200 0.17 5.36 14.16
C THR A 200 0.30 4.02 14.88
N PRO A 201 0.10 2.85 14.23
CA PRO A 201 0.32 1.56 14.88
C PRO A 201 1.77 1.28 15.31
N LEU A 202 2.73 2.00 14.74
CA LEU A 202 4.17 1.84 14.98
C LEU A 202 4.72 2.84 15.99
N GLU A 203 3.96 3.87 16.39
CA GLU A 203 4.50 4.98 17.18
C GLU A 203 5.11 4.55 18.51
N SER A 204 4.43 3.72 19.30
CA SER A 204 4.96 3.23 20.57
C SER A 204 6.21 2.37 20.39
N TYR A 205 6.30 1.65 19.27
CA TYR A 205 7.48 0.84 18.96
C TYR A 205 8.65 1.74 18.53
N LEU A 206 8.39 2.73 17.68
CA LEU A 206 9.37 3.72 17.23
C LEU A 206 9.92 4.56 18.39
N GLU A 207 9.05 5.00 19.30
CA GLU A 207 9.47 5.73 20.51
C GLU A 207 10.42 4.89 21.35
N LYS A 208 10.06 3.63 21.60
CA LYS A 208 10.88 2.69 22.35
C LYS A 208 12.23 2.43 21.66
N SER A 209 12.25 2.21 20.34
CA SER A 209 13.49 1.94 19.63
C SER A 209 14.42 3.15 19.60
N MET A 210 13.90 4.35 19.34
CA MET A 210 14.68 5.59 19.37
C MET A 210 15.23 5.87 20.77
N PHE A 211 14.42 5.67 21.82
CA PHE A 211 14.87 5.84 23.20
C PHE A 211 15.97 4.84 23.58
N LEU A 212 15.81 3.56 23.25
CA LEU A 212 16.79 2.53 23.60
C LEU A 212 18.13 2.69 22.88
N LEU A 213 18.12 3.27 21.67
CA LEU A 213 19.32 3.42 20.85
C LEU A 213 20.02 4.78 21.05
N GLN A 214 19.41 5.71 21.79
CA GLN A 214 20.02 7.00 22.11
C GLN A 214 21.26 6.84 23.01
N ASP A 215 21.20 5.95 23.99
CA ASP A 215 22.29 5.64 24.93
C ASP A 215 22.82 4.21 24.69
N ALA A 216 23.42 3.98 23.52
CA ALA A 216 23.81 2.64 23.07
C ALA A 216 25.13 2.10 23.67
N GLU A 217 25.80 2.83 24.58
CA GLU A 217 27.13 2.48 25.10
C GLU A 217 27.20 1.09 25.74
N ASP A 218 26.13 0.70 26.45
CA ASP A 218 26.02 -0.62 27.10
C ASP A 218 25.25 -1.65 26.25
N LEU A 219 24.76 -1.25 25.08
CA LEU A 219 23.89 -2.09 24.28
C LEU A 219 24.70 -3.11 23.49
N ARG A 220 24.31 -4.38 23.62
CA ARG A 220 24.96 -5.52 22.96
C ARG A 220 23.96 -6.34 22.20
N CYS A 221 24.38 -6.84 21.03
CA CYS A 221 23.57 -7.75 20.23
C CYS A 221 23.30 -9.03 21.02
N GLN A 222 22.02 -9.42 21.15
CA GLN A 222 21.67 -10.60 21.94
C GLN A 222 22.07 -11.94 21.31
N ILE A 223 22.53 -11.94 20.06
CA ILE A 223 22.97 -13.12 19.32
C ILE A 223 24.49 -13.25 19.35
N CYS A 224 25.22 -12.30 18.75
CA CYS A 224 26.69 -12.36 18.70
C CYS A 224 27.41 -11.78 19.93
N LYS A 225 26.69 -11.12 20.86
CA LYS A 225 27.21 -10.51 22.10
C LYS A 225 28.19 -9.34 21.92
N SER A 226 28.49 -8.94 20.69
CA SER A 226 29.25 -7.72 20.39
C SER A 226 28.46 -6.45 20.74
N ALA A 227 29.18 -5.37 21.06
CA ALA A 227 28.60 -4.04 21.21
C ALA A 227 27.96 -3.60 19.89
N VAL A 228 26.84 -2.86 19.96
CA VAL A 228 26.14 -2.36 18.78
C VAL A 228 26.46 -0.88 18.56
N THR A 229 26.57 -0.45 17.31
CA THR A 229 26.83 0.94 16.94
C THR A 229 25.71 1.47 16.03
N PRO A 230 24.63 2.05 16.58
CA PRO A 230 23.42 2.38 15.80
C PRO A 230 23.64 3.36 14.64
N ASP A 231 24.65 4.22 14.73
CA ASP A 231 24.96 5.23 13.69
C ASP A 231 25.60 4.62 12.43
N VAL A 232 26.21 3.45 12.56
CA VAL A 232 26.96 2.78 11.48
C VAL A 232 26.28 1.48 11.07
N GLU A 233 25.78 0.73 12.05
CA GLU A 233 25.23 -0.61 11.85
C GLU A 233 23.70 -0.59 11.81
N GLN A 234 23.13 -1.53 11.06
CA GLN A 234 21.68 -1.73 11.03
C GLN A 234 21.25 -2.54 12.25
N ILE A 235 20.73 -1.86 13.27
CA ILE A 235 20.29 -2.47 14.52
C ILE A 235 18.76 -2.58 14.55
N VAL A 236 18.26 -3.77 14.83
CA VAL A 236 16.83 -4.06 14.97
C VAL A 236 16.49 -4.23 16.45
N VAL A 237 15.39 -3.62 16.88
CA VAL A 237 14.86 -3.73 18.25
C VAL A 237 13.64 -4.66 18.23
N CYS A 238 13.40 -5.43 19.28
CA CYS A 238 12.18 -6.25 19.34
C CYS A 238 10.93 -5.35 19.38
N PRO A 239 9.86 -5.63 18.62
CA PRO A 239 8.64 -4.83 18.64
C PRO A 239 7.83 -4.96 19.94
N LYS A 240 8.02 -6.01 20.74
CA LYS A 240 7.22 -6.27 21.94
C LYS A 240 7.43 -5.22 23.04
N PRO A 241 6.38 -4.62 23.64
CA PRO A 241 6.50 -3.45 24.52
C PRO A 241 7.43 -3.64 25.71
N SER A 242 7.39 -4.80 26.35
CA SER A 242 8.20 -5.15 27.53
C SER A 242 9.61 -5.61 27.19
N CYS A 243 9.93 -5.88 25.92
CA CYS A 243 11.22 -6.38 25.50
C CYS A 243 12.14 -5.24 25.04
N ARG A 244 13.39 -5.28 25.50
CA ARG A 244 14.47 -4.33 25.15
C ARG A 244 15.60 -4.98 24.37
N SER A 245 15.36 -6.12 23.72
CA SER A 245 16.42 -6.77 22.95
C SER A 245 16.77 -5.95 21.71
N ALA A 246 18.06 -5.76 21.48
CA ALA A 246 18.61 -5.21 20.25
C ALA A 246 19.55 -6.22 19.61
N ASN A 247 19.53 -6.28 18.28
CA ASN A 247 20.28 -7.24 17.48
C ASN A 247 20.78 -6.58 16.20
N HIS A 248 21.96 -6.98 15.71
CA HIS A 248 22.32 -6.68 14.32
C HIS A 248 21.29 -7.31 13.38
N LEU A 249 20.93 -6.57 12.32
CA LEU A 249 20.01 -7.03 11.29
C LEU A 249 20.39 -8.42 10.76
N LEU A 250 21.67 -8.59 10.41
CA LEU A 250 22.19 -9.84 9.84
C LEU A 250 22.20 -11.00 10.83
N CYS A 251 22.46 -10.73 12.12
CA CYS A 251 22.40 -11.77 13.14
C CYS A 251 20.97 -12.28 13.30
N LEU A 252 20.01 -11.35 13.39
CA LEU A 252 18.60 -11.70 13.58
C LEU A 252 18.02 -12.39 12.34
N SER A 253 18.34 -11.92 11.14
CA SER A 253 17.88 -12.58 9.91
C SER A 253 18.43 -13.99 9.79
N ALA A 254 19.73 -14.20 10.04
CA ALA A 254 20.32 -15.53 9.97
C ALA A 254 19.68 -16.50 10.96
N GLN A 255 19.39 -16.05 12.19
CA GLN A 255 18.68 -16.86 13.16
C GLN A 255 17.26 -17.21 12.66
N PHE A 256 16.50 -16.23 12.19
CA PHE A 256 15.14 -16.48 11.71
C PHE A 256 15.10 -17.39 10.47
N LEU A 257 16.06 -17.27 9.57
CA LEU A 257 16.19 -18.16 8.41
C LEU A 257 16.59 -19.59 8.82
N THR A 258 17.41 -19.74 9.87
CA THR A 258 17.76 -21.07 10.40
C THR A 258 16.58 -21.74 11.07
N ASP A 259 15.72 -20.95 11.72
CA ASP A 259 14.49 -21.42 12.35
C ASP A 259 13.38 -21.75 11.32
N LEU A 260 13.54 -21.35 10.05
CA LEU A 260 12.64 -21.70 8.95
C LEU A 260 13.12 -23.01 8.29
N ASP A 261 12.21 -23.97 8.13
CA ASP A 261 12.45 -25.23 7.40
C ASP A 261 12.51 -25.07 5.86
N ASP A 262 12.80 -23.86 5.36
CA ASP A 262 12.90 -23.56 3.93
C ASP A 262 14.33 -23.11 3.55
N PRO A 263 15.14 -23.99 2.92
CA PRO A 263 16.52 -23.67 2.55
C PRO A 263 16.64 -22.66 1.40
N GLN A 264 15.54 -22.33 0.70
CA GLN A 264 15.54 -21.33 -0.37
C GLN A 264 15.10 -19.93 0.12
N ALA A 265 14.64 -19.83 1.38
CA ALA A 265 14.21 -18.55 1.94
C ALA A 265 15.40 -17.60 2.11
N LEU A 266 15.34 -16.45 1.41
CA LEU A 266 16.34 -15.38 1.52
C LEU A 266 15.93 -14.29 2.51
N ILE A 267 14.63 -14.10 2.73
CA ILE A 267 14.09 -13.01 3.55
C ILE A 267 13.17 -13.63 4.61
N PRO A 268 13.42 -13.41 5.91
CA PRO A 268 12.51 -13.87 6.95
C PRO A 268 11.13 -13.24 6.79
N THR A 269 10.09 -14.02 7.09
CA THR A 269 8.72 -13.49 7.16
C THR A 269 8.32 -13.18 8.61
N HIS A 270 8.70 -14.06 9.52
CA HIS A 270 8.47 -13.97 10.95
C HIS A 270 9.58 -14.71 11.68
N GLY A 271 9.59 -14.62 13.01
CA GLY A 271 10.52 -15.39 13.83
C GLY A 271 10.25 -15.20 15.32
N THR A 272 11.03 -15.88 16.14
CA THR A 272 10.91 -15.83 17.61
C THR A 272 12.03 -14.99 18.20
N CYS A 273 11.68 -13.97 18.98
CA CYS A 273 12.70 -13.13 19.62
C CYS A 273 13.59 -13.97 20.54
N PRO A 274 14.95 -13.87 20.44
CA PRO A 274 15.85 -14.68 21.26
C PRO A 274 15.74 -14.39 22.76
N THR A 275 15.26 -13.20 23.13
CA THR A 275 15.16 -12.74 24.53
C THR A 275 13.78 -13.00 25.13
N CYS A 276 12.70 -12.40 24.60
CA CYS A 276 11.36 -12.58 25.18
C CYS A 276 10.62 -13.84 24.72
N LYS A 277 11.16 -14.56 23.72
CA LYS A 277 10.55 -15.77 23.13
C LYS A 277 9.17 -15.56 22.51
N GLU A 278 8.74 -14.33 22.33
CA GLU A 278 7.50 -14.03 21.60
C GLU A 278 7.73 -14.03 20.09
N ALA A 279 6.69 -14.42 19.35
CA ALA A 279 6.65 -14.30 17.90
C ALA A 279 6.62 -12.82 17.47
N VAL A 280 7.44 -12.49 16.48
CA VAL A 280 7.58 -11.15 15.91
C VAL A 280 7.51 -11.21 14.39
N GLN A 281 7.01 -10.14 13.77
CA GLN A 281 6.86 -10.03 12.32
C GLN A 281 8.04 -9.26 11.72
N TRP A 282 8.69 -9.84 10.70
CA TRP A 282 9.82 -9.22 10.04
C TRP A 282 9.46 -7.89 9.34
N PRO A 283 8.34 -7.79 8.59
CA PRO A 283 7.96 -6.53 7.94
C PRO A 283 7.79 -5.36 8.91
N THR A 284 7.22 -5.60 10.09
CA THR A 284 7.03 -4.58 11.13
C THR A 284 8.36 -4.03 11.65
N MET A 285 9.34 -4.92 11.89
CA MET A 285 10.69 -4.51 12.30
C MET A 285 11.40 -3.74 11.19
N MET A 286 11.25 -4.18 9.94
CA MET A 286 11.87 -3.50 8.81
C MET A 286 11.25 -2.12 8.55
N GLN A 287 9.92 -1.98 8.73
CA GLN A 287 9.23 -0.70 8.67
C GLN A 287 9.82 0.30 9.67
N GLU A 288 9.91 -0.09 10.95
CA GLU A 288 10.50 0.76 12.00
C GLU A 288 11.97 1.10 11.71
N LEU A 289 12.80 0.10 11.41
CA LEU A 289 14.22 0.30 11.08
C LEU A 289 14.39 1.29 9.93
N SER A 290 13.61 1.11 8.85
CA SER A 290 13.70 1.96 7.67
C SER A 290 13.25 3.39 7.96
N LEU A 291 12.20 3.57 8.77
CA LEU A 291 11.68 4.89 9.15
C LEU A 291 12.72 5.63 10.02
N ARG A 292 13.30 4.95 11.00
CA ARG A 292 14.33 5.51 11.87
C ARG A 292 15.60 5.89 11.10
N ASN A 293 16.09 5.02 10.21
CA ASN A 293 17.38 5.22 9.55
C ASN A 293 17.32 6.11 8.30
N ARG A 294 16.19 6.16 7.58
CA ARG A 294 16.08 6.84 6.28
C ARG A 294 15.20 8.09 6.32
N ALA A 295 14.40 8.25 7.38
CA ALA A 295 13.45 9.34 7.51
C ALA A 295 13.36 9.81 8.97
N GLU A 296 14.51 10.02 9.61
CA GLU A 296 14.61 10.41 11.02
C GLU A 296 13.80 11.67 11.35
N LYS A 297 13.79 12.66 10.44
CA LYS A 297 12.98 13.89 10.60
C LYS A 297 11.48 13.58 10.66
N GLU A 298 11.01 12.66 9.82
CA GLU A 298 9.62 12.20 9.80
C GLU A 298 9.29 11.43 11.09
N ALA A 299 10.19 10.53 11.51
CA ALA A 299 10.08 9.77 12.75
C ALA A 299 9.91 10.71 13.97
N ARG A 300 10.77 11.73 14.11
CA ARG A 300 10.67 12.73 15.19
C ARG A 300 9.36 13.52 15.13
N THR A 301 8.89 13.86 13.93
CA THR A 301 7.61 14.57 13.75
C THR A 301 6.42 13.72 14.19
N ILE A 302 6.44 12.43 13.88
CA ILE A 302 5.42 11.46 14.31
C ILE A 302 5.36 11.39 15.83
N LEU A 303 6.51 11.25 16.50
CA LEU A 303 6.58 11.18 17.96
C LEU A 303 6.12 12.48 18.63
N HIS A 304 6.51 13.64 18.11
CA HIS A 304 6.03 14.92 18.62
C HIS A 304 4.50 15.08 18.49
N ARG A 305 3.92 14.60 17.39
CA ARG A 305 2.45 14.58 17.22
C ARG A 305 1.78 13.65 18.23
N LYS A 306 2.36 12.49 18.52
CA LYS A 306 1.89 11.58 19.57
C LYS A 306 1.88 12.25 20.93
N GLU A 307 3.00 12.83 21.35
CA GLU A 307 3.09 13.54 22.65
C GLU A 307 2.04 14.65 22.77
N LYS A 308 1.80 15.40 21.69
CA LYS A 308 0.76 16.45 21.67
C LYS A 308 -0.64 15.86 21.86
N ARG A 309 -0.94 14.70 21.27
CA ARG A 309 -2.23 14.01 21.47
C ARG A 309 -2.38 13.52 22.90
N GLU A 310 -1.36 12.87 23.45
CA GLU A 310 -1.36 12.37 24.83
C GLU A 310 -1.53 13.50 25.85
N ARG A 311 -0.87 14.64 25.66
CA ARG A 311 -1.07 15.85 26.50
C ARG A 311 -2.50 16.39 26.41
N LYS A 312 -3.10 16.39 25.22
CA LYS A 312 -4.49 16.84 25.02
C LYS A 312 -5.50 15.89 25.66
N GLU A 313 -5.23 14.59 25.65
CA GLU A 313 -6.05 13.58 26.33
C GLU A 313 -5.93 13.69 27.85
N ALA A 314 -4.71 13.87 28.38
CA ALA A 314 -4.47 14.05 29.82
C ALA A 314 -5.08 15.35 30.37
N ALA A 315 -5.25 16.38 29.54
CA ALA A 315 -5.86 17.66 29.91
C ALA A 315 -7.41 17.65 29.87
N GLN A 316 -8.05 16.59 29.36
CA GLN A 316 -9.51 16.49 29.36
C GLN A 316 -10.02 16.13 30.77
N PRO A 317 -10.98 16.89 31.33
CA PRO A 317 -11.56 16.56 32.63
C PRO A 317 -12.30 15.21 32.55
N PRO A 318 -12.32 14.42 33.64
CA PRO A 318 -13.02 13.14 33.65
C PRO A 318 -14.52 13.34 33.32
N PRO A 319 -15.16 12.39 32.62
CA PRO A 319 -16.57 12.50 32.27
C PRO A 319 -17.40 12.61 33.55
N ALA A 320 -18.17 13.70 33.65
CA ALA A 320 -19.04 13.96 34.79
C ALA A 320 -20.07 12.82 34.94
N GLU A 321 -20.05 12.14 36.09
CA GLU A 321 -21.09 11.19 36.47
C GLU A 321 -22.46 11.85 36.35
N SER A 322 -23.32 11.23 35.53
CA SER A 322 -24.67 11.67 35.25
C SER A 322 -25.53 11.66 36.53
N ARG A 323 -25.63 12.81 37.20
CA ARG A 323 -26.74 13.06 38.13
C ARG A 323 -28.02 13.25 37.30
N LYS A 324 -28.87 12.21 37.29
CA LYS A 324 -30.27 12.30 36.87
C LYS A 324 -30.93 13.50 37.57
N LYS A 325 -31.29 14.52 36.80
CA LYS A 325 -32.40 15.42 37.13
C LYS A 325 -33.28 15.57 35.91
N THR A 326 -34.49 15.07 36.09
CA THR A 326 -35.68 15.26 35.26
C THR A 326 -36.03 16.74 35.15
N SER A 327 -36.20 17.24 33.92
CA SER A 327 -37.21 18.27 33.61
C SER A 327 -37.38 18.37 32.10
N ALA A 328 -38.62 18.22 31.65
CA ALA A 328 -39.04 18.33 30.27
C ALA A 328 -38.98 19.78 29.76
N ARG A 329 -38.47 19.98 28.55
CA ARG A 329 -38.93 21.01 27.59
C ARG A 329 -38.28 20.78 26.22
N GLU A 330 -39.08 20.51 25.20
CA GLU A 330 -38.70 20.73 23.78
C GLU A 330 -38.62 22.25 23.52
N PRO A 331 -37.77 22.74 22.58
CA PRO A 331 -38.22 22.80 21.18
C PRO A 331 -37.13 22.72 20.07
N SER A 332 -37.63 22.42 18.87
CA SER A 332 -37.22 22.88 17.53
C SER A 332 -35.89 22.44 16.89
N ILE A 333 -36.06 21.84 15.72
CA ILE A 333 -35.05 21.36 14.77
C ILE A 333 -34.65 22.50 13.83
N GLU A 334 -33.36 22.82 13.77
CA GLU A 334 -32.70 23.39 12.58
C GLU A 334 -31.35 22.68 12.36
N PRO A 335 -30.93 22.46 11.10
CA PRO A 335 -29.73 21.69 10.79
C PRO A 335 -28.48 22.55 10.99
N ALA A 336 -27.60 22.10 11.90
CA ALA A 336 -26.29 22.70 12.09
C ALA A 336 -25.38 22.41 10.87
N SER A 337 -24.92 23.48 10.25
CA SER A 337 -23.81 23.50 9.29
C SER A 337 -22.52 23.00 9.97
N ILE A 338 -22.03 21.85 9.52
CA ILE A 338 -20.72 21.33 9.95
C ILE A 338 -19.64 22.13 9.21
N LEU A 339 -19.03 23.06 9.93
CA LEU A 339 -17.77 23.69 9.53
C LEU A 339 -16.67 22.61 9.52
N ILE A 340 -16.31 22.18 8.32
CA ILE A 340 -15.07 21.44 8.08
C ILE A 340 -13.94 22.41 8.41
N GLY A 341 -13.31 22.19 9.56
CA GLY A 341 -12.05 22.84 9.91
C GLY A 341 -11.01 22.47 8.87
N SER A 342 -10.74 23.41 7.97
CA SER A 342 -9.62 23.40 7.05
C SER A 342 -8.32 23.32 7.84
N ASP A 343 -7.64 22.18 7.76
CA ASP A 343 -6.28 21.99 8.26
C ASP A 343 -5.30 22.49 7.19
N PRO A 344 -4.45 23.50 7.47
CA PRO A 344 -3.51 24.03 6.50
C PRO A 344 -2.25 23.17 6.42
N ALA A 345 -1.96 22.74 5.19
CA ALA A 345 -0.63 22.50 4.64
C ALA A 345 0.29 21.54 5.43
N LEU A 346 0.09 20.24 5.22
CA LEU A 346 1.23 19.34 5.04
C LEU A 346 1.88 19.75 3.72
N GLU A 347 3.14 20.19 3.76
CA GLU A 347 3.91 20.51 2.56
C GLU A 347 3.88 19.32 1.59
N ASP A 348 3.27 19.58 0.44
CA ASP A 348 3.14 18.74 -0.74
C ASP A 348 4.49 18.55 -1.45
N ASP A 349 5.50 18.01 -0.77
CA ASP A 349 6.78 17.60 -1.40
C ASP A 349 6.82 16.08 -1.68
N TRP A 350 5.64 15.46 -1.80
CA TRP A 350 5.48 14.04 -2.15
C TRP A 350 5.14 13.82 -3.62
N CYS A 351 4.98 14.89 -4.40
CA CYS A 351 4.66 14.84 -5.81
C CYS A 351 5.34 16.01 -6.53
N ASP A 352 6.67 15.93 -6.67
CA ASP A 352 7.34 16.20 -7.94
C ASP A 352 8.84 15.98 -7.79
N ARG A 353 9.43 15.52 -8.90
CA ARG A 353 10.86 15.40 -9.22
C ARG A 353 11.46 13.99 -9.15
N GLU A 354 11.98 13.65 -10.34
CA GLU A 354 12.99 12.66 -10.68
C GLU A 354 12.48 11.28 -11.10
N ASP A 355 11.87 11.27 -12.30
CA ASP A 355 11.89 10.12 -13.20
C ASP A 355 13.10 10.24 -14.17
N LEU A 356 13.96 9.23 -14.07
CA LEU A 356 14.70 8.54 -15.14
C LEU A 356 15.70 9.34 -16.02
N GLN A 357 16.99 9.09 -15.78
CA GLN A 357 17.98 8.96 -16.85
C GLN A 357 18.32 7.47 -17.02
N SER A 358 17.87 6.92 -18.14
CA SER A 358 18.33 5.63 -18.69
C SER A 358 19.37 5.96 -19.75
N ASP A 359 20.61 5.58 -19.49
CA ASP A 359 21.72 5.76 -20.42
C ASP A 359 21.59 4.79 -21.62
N THR A 360 21.46 5.38 -22.81
CA THR A 360 21.96 4.78 -24.06
C THR A 360 22.79 5.85 -24.75
N GLU A 361 24.11 5.78 -24.56
CA GLU A 361 25.09 6.54 -25.34
C GLU A 361 25.07 6.06 -26.80
N HIS A 362 25.03 6.98 -27.77
CA HIS A 362 25.80 6.97 -29.02
C HIS A 362 25.72 8.38 -29.67
N GLY A 363 26.81 9.16 -29.54
CA GLY A 363 27.41 9.93 -30.65
C GLY A 363 26.92 11.36 -31.04
N VAL A 364 27.70 12.36 -30.60
CA VAL A 364 28.25 13.53 -31.35
C VAL A 364 27.42 14.83 -31.59
N GLN A 365 27.83 15.87 -30.82
CA GLN A 365 28.04 17.33 -31.11
C GLN A 365 26.94 18.23 -31.73
N ARG A 366 26.55 19.35 -31.05
CA ARG A 366 27.15 20.72 -31.14
C ARG A 366 26.26 21.84 -30.52
N THR A 367 26.89 22.67 -29.67
CA THR A 367 26.63 24.06 -29.20
C THR A 367 25.44 24.92 -29.69
N LYS A 368 24.65 25.52 -28.78
CA LYS A 368 24.56 26.99 -28.46
C LYS A 368 23.34 27.30 -27.55
N ALA A 369 23.50 28.31 -26.68
CA ALA A 369 22.52 28.77 -25.68
C ALA A 369 21.69 29.98 -26.16
N SER A 370 20.41 30.06 -25.78
CA SER A 370 19.62 31.31 -25.60
C SER A 370 18.25 31.08 -24.93
N GLU A 371 18.03 31.74 -23.78
CA GLU A 371 16.83 32.37 -23.17
C GLU A 371 15.40 31.74 -23.16
N PRO A 372 14.56 32.09 -22.15
CA PRO A 372 13.54 31.19 -21.59
C PRO A 372 12.20 31.26 -22.33
N CYS A 373 11.68 30.09 -22.71
CA CYS A 373 10.38 29.94 -23.33
C CYS A 373 9.26 29.81 -22.29
N SER A 374 8.14 30.44 -22.58
CA SER A 374 6.91 30.54 -21.80
C SER A 374 6.32 29.20 -21.36
N LYS A 375 5.72 29.21 -20.15
CA LYS A 375 4.82 28.19 -19.58
C LYS A 375 4.07 27.40 -20.67
N MET A 376 4.49 26.15 -20.87
CA MET A 376 3.70 25.16 -21.59
C MET A 376 2.88 24.37 -20.59
N GLU A 377 1.57 24.35 -20.85
CA GLU A 377 0.57 23.50 -20.21
C GLU A 377 0.88 22.04 -20.57
N ILE A 378 1.10 21.19 -19.57
CA ILE A 378 1.40 19.77 -19.79
C ILE A 378 0.07 19.06 -20.08
N VAL A 379 -0.23 18.92 -21.37
CA VAL A 379 -1.20 17.97 -21.89
C VAL A 379 -0.58 16.58 -21.78
N ILE A 380 -1.16 15.72 -20.96
CA ILE A 380 -0.81 14.30 -20.91
C ILE A 380 -1.44 13.65 -22.15
N GLU A 381 -0.62 13.33 -23.15
CA GLU A 381 -1.01 12.50 -24.29
C GLU A 381 -1.20 11.05 -23.81
N ASP A 382 -2.42 10.76 -23.35
CA ASP A 382 -2.89 9.41 -23.06
C ASP A 382 -3.53 8.81 -24.32
N SER A 383 -2.83 7.84 -24.92
CA SER A 383 -3.36 6.70 -25.69
C SER A 383 -4.56 7.00 -26.60
N ASP A 384 -4.29 7.20 -27.90
CA ASP A 384 -5.27 7.33 -28.99
C ASP A 384 -6.47 6.37 -28.84
N TRP A 385 -7.63 6.96 -28.60
CA TRP A 385 -8.93 6.30 -28.73
C TRP A 385 -9.87 7.30 -29.41
N ASP A 386 -9.76 7.36 -30.74
CA ASP A 386 -10.76 7.94 -31.61
C ASP A 386 -12.03 7.06 -31.66
N ASP A 387 -13.14 7.76 -31.85
CA ASP A 387 -14.47 7.32 -32.26
C ASP A 387 -15.38 6.65 -31.21
N ALA A 388 -16.21 7.50 -30.62
CA ALA A 388 -17.54 7.15 -30.17
C ALA A 388 -18.53 7.40 -31.33
N GLU A 389 -18.99 6.34 -31.99
CA GLU A 389 -20.23 6.43 -32.77
C GLU A 389 -21.43 6.41 -31.81
N LEU A 390 -22.20 7.51 -31.90
CA LEU A 390 -23.56 7.64 -31.40
C LEU A 390 -24.44 6.64 -32.16
N ILE A 391 -25.23 5.85 -31.43
CA ILE A 391 -26.50 5.36 -31.95
C ILE A 391 -27.57 5.84 -30.96
N GLU A 392 -28.54 6.54 -31.55
CA GLU A 392 -29.61 7.36 -30.94
C GLU A 392 -30.42 6.69 -29.83
#